data_AF-X1N154-F1
#
_entry.id   AF-X1N154-F1
#
_cell.length_a   1.000
_cell.length_b   1.000
_cell.length_c   1.000
_cell.angle_alpha   90.00
_cell.angle_beta   90.00
_cell.angle_gamma   90.00
#
_symmetry.space_group_name_H-M   'P 1'
#
loop_
_entity.id
_entity.type
_entity.pdbx_description
1 polymer ?
#
loop_
_entity_poly.entity_id
_entity_poly.type
_entity_poly.pdbx_seq_one_letter_code
_entity_poly.pdbx_strand_id
1 'polypeptide(L)' 'MEQIISKQEIDELMKLKGEVKGMGMKTHAEFILKEEGKQGLEKLEETMEKLGHPIKFREIRGTTFYPLGLEAIVLVAMQR' A
#
# COMPACT_ATOMS: atom_id res chain seq x y z
N MET A 1 16.42 7.65 -0.80
CA MET A 1 15.39 7.23 0.18
C MET A 1 16.05 6.21 1.06
N GLU A 2 16.09 6.46 2.37
CA GLU A 2 16.39 5.41 3.34
C GLU A 2 15.43 4.24 3.09
N GLN A 3 15.92 3.00 3.24
CA GLN A 3 15.06 1.83 3.08
C GLN A 3 13.98 1.88 4.16
N ILE A 4 12.73 2.17 3.77
CA ILE A 4 11.56 2.22 4.68
C ILE A 4 11.35 0.84 5.34
N ILE A 5 11.66 -0.23 4.61
CA ILE A 5 11.56 -1.61 5.05
C ILE A 5 12.53 -2.48 4.24
N SER A 6 13.09 -3.52 4.85
CA SER A 6 13.95 -4.48 4.15
C SER A 6 13.13 -5.49 3.33
N LYS A 7 13.77 -6.08 2.31
CA LYS A 7 13.14 -7.14 1.52
C LYS A 7 12.68 -8.33 2.38
N GLN A 8 13.48 -8.70 3.38
CA GLN A 8 13.14 -9.81 4.27
C GLN A 8 11.86 -9.51 5.06
N GLU A 9 11.69 -8.29 5.55
CA GLU A 9 10.47 -7.91 6.27
C GLU A 9 9.25 -7.86 5.34
N ILE A 10 9.40 -7.41 4.09
CA ILE A 10 8.34 -7.50 3.07
C ILE A 10 7.92 -8.97 2.84
N ASP A 11 8.90 -9.86 2.69
CA ASP A 11 8.65 -11.29 2.49
C ASP A 11 7.94 -11.90 3.71
N GLU A 12 8.25 -11.47 4.94
CA GLU A 12 7.53 -11.89 6.14
C GLU A 12 6.09 -11.34 6.20
N LEU A 13 5.88 -10.07 5.83
CA LEU A 13 4.54 -9.48 5.77
C LEU A 13 3.64 -10.23 4.77
N MET A 14 4.19 -10.61 3.60
CA MET A 14 3.43 -11.36 2.59
C MET A 14 3.08 -12.80 3.02
N LYS A 15 3.76 -13.36 4.03
CA LYS A 15 3.41 -14.67 4.62
C LYS A 15 2.24 -14.59 5.60
N LEU A 16 1.83 -13.40 6.03
CA LEU A 16 0.69 -13.24 6.94
C LEU A 16 -0.57 -13.84 6.32
N LYS A 17 -1.19 -14.77 7.05
CA LYS A 17 -2.44 -15.39 6.63
C LYS A 17 -3.60 -14.45 6.89
N GLY A 18 -4.50 -14.36 5.92
CA GLY A 18 -5.73 -13.59 6.03
C GLY A 18 -5.91 -12.65 4.87
N GLU A 19 -7.13 -12.14 4.79
CA GLU A 19 -7.54 -11.18 3.76
C GLU A 19 -8.25 -10.01 4.42
N VAL A 20 -8.12 -8.84 3.82
CA VAL A 20 -8.83 -7.62 4.23
C VAL A 20 -9.66 -7.11 3.06
N LYS A 21 -10.74 -6.39 3.37
CA LYS A 21 -11.49 -5.67 2.34
C LYS A 21 -10.65 -4.51 1.83
N GLY A 22 -10.61 -4.34 0.51
CA GLY A 22 -9.89 -3.24 -0.13
C GLY A 22 -10.36 -1.84 0.26
N MET A 23 -11.44 -1.73 1.05
CA MET A 23 -11.92 -0.47 1.60
C MET A 23 -10.84 0.24 2.45
N GLY A 24 -10.02 -0.50 3.20
CA GLY A 24 -8.91 0.06 3.99
C GLY A 24 -7.91 0.84 3.10
N MET A 25 -7.23 0.12 2.21
CA MET A 25 -6.33 0.72 1.21
C MET A 25 -6.96 1.88 0.43
N LYS A 26 -8.25 1.77 0.05
CA LYS A 26 -8.94 2.85 -0.67
C LYS A 26 -9.10 4.10 0.18
N THR A 27 -9.50 3.97 1.44
CA THR A 27 -9.59 5.10 2.38
C THR A 27 -8.22 5.73 2.64
N HIS A 28 -7.15 4.93 2.71
CA HIS A 28 -5.78 5.45 2.80
C HIS A 28 -5.40 6.29 1.58
N ALA A 29 -5.68 5.79 0.38
CA ALA A 29 -5.42 6.53 -0.86
C ALA A 29 -6.24 7.82 -0.96
N GLU A 30 -7.51 7.80 -0.53
CA GLU A 30 -8.37 8.98 -0.47
C GLU A 30 -7.83 10.02 0.52
N PHE A 31 -7.33 9.58 1.67
CA PHE A 31 -6.68 10.46 2.65
C PHE A 31 -5.42 11.12 2.07
N ILE A 32 -4.51 10.35 1.48
CA ILE A 32 -3.29 10.90 0.84
C ILE A 32 -3.65 11.84 -0.30
N LEU A 33 -4.62 11.48 -1.15
CA LEU A 33 -5.07 12.35 -2.23
C LEU A 33 -5.65 13.68 -1.71
N LYS A 34 -6.32 13.66 -0.56
CA LYS A 34 -6.89 14.85 0.08
C LYS A 34 -5.84 15.75 0.71
N GLU A 35 -4.86 15.19 1.42
CA GLU A 35 -3.86 15.95 2.19
C GLU A 35 -2.63 16.35 1.34
N GLU A 36 -2.20 15.49 0.42
CA GLU A 36 -0.97 15.68 -0.38
C GLU A 36 -1.25 15.88 -1.88
N GLY A 37 -2.50 15.74 -2.31
CA GLY A 37 -2.88 15.87 -3.71
C GLY A 37 -2.44 14.69 -4.59
N LYS A 38 -2.55 14.89 -5.91
CA LYS A 38 -2.24 13.86 -6.91
C LYS A 38 -0.78 13.39 -6.84
N GLN A 39 0.14 14.32 -6.56
CA GLN A 39 1.56 14.02 -6.43
C GLN A 39 1.86 13.11 -5.23
N GLY A 40 1.17 13.30 -4.11
CA GLY A 40 1.30 12.42 -2.95
C GLY A 40 0.88 10.99 -3.24
N LEU A 41 -0.26 10.83 -3.94
CA LEU A 41 -0.75 9.52 -4.36
C LEU A 41 0.21 8.84 -5.37
N GLU A 42 0.73 9.59 -6.34
CA GLU A 42 1.73 9.07 -7.30
C GLU A 42 3.01 8.59 -6.58
N LYS A 43 3.50 9.34 -5.59
CA LYS A 43 4.63 8.90 -4.75
C LYS A 43 4.34 7.60 -4.00
N LEU A 44 3.09 7.35 -3.57
CA LEU A 44 2.71 6.08 -2.93
C LEU A 44 2.83 4.95 -3.93
N GLU A 45 2.25 5.11 -5.11
CA GLU A 45 2.29 4.11 -6.16
C GLU A 45 3.73 3.79 -6.60
N GLU A 46 4.59 4.80 -6.75
CA GLU A 46 6.02 4.61 -7.03
C GLU A 46 6.75 3.88 -5.90
N THR A 47 6.39 4.16 -4.65
CA THR A 47 7.00 3.49 -3.49
C THR A 47 6.58 2.03 -3.45
N MET A 48 5.30 1.75 -3.69
CA MET A 48 4.78 0.39 -3.82
C MET A 48 5.45 -0.39 -4.96
N GLU A 49 5.72 0.27 -6.10
CA GLU A 49 6.47 -0.32 -7.22
C GLU A 49 7.92 -0.65 -6.83
N LYS A 50 8.62 0.27 -6.14
CA LYS A 50 9.99 0.03 -5.62
C LYS A 50 10.05 -1.10 -4.60
N LEU A 51 8.97 -1.32 -3.84
CA LEU A 51 8.83 -2.41 -2.89
C LEU A 51 8.45 -3.75 -3.55
N GLY A 52 8.24 -3.79 -4.88
CA GLY A 52 7.91 -5.01 -5.63
C GLY A 52 6.43 -5.36 -5.65
N HIS A 53 5.56 -4.45 -5.19
CA HIS A 53 4.12 -4.67 -5.08
C HIS A 53 3.35 -3.51 -5.74
N PRO A 54 3.42 -3.34 -7.07
CA PRO A 54 2.76 -2.22 -7.75
C PRO A 54 1.24 -2.28 -7.56
N ILE A 55 0.66 -1.15 -7.15
CA ILE A 55 -0.78 -0.98 -6.94
C ILE A 55 -1.24 0.30 -7.62
N LYS A 56 -2.39 0.24 -8.29
CA LYS A 56 -3.17 1.41 -8.72
C LYS A 56 -4.33 1.61 -7.76
N PHE A 57 -4.20 2.55 -6.83
CA PHE A 57 -5.20 2.69 -5.74
C PHE A 57 -6.58 3.08 -6.25
N ARG A 58 -6.64 3.79 -7.39
CA ARG A 58 -7.90 4.14 -8.06
C ARG A 58 -8.67 2.94 -8.60
N GLU A 59 -7.99 1.80 -8.79
CA GLU A 59 -8.57 0.57 -9.32
C GLU A 59 -8.96 -0.44 -8.22
N ILE A 60 -8.62 -0.14 -6.96
CA ILE A 60 -8.99 -0.99 -5.82
C ILE A 60 -10.52 -1.01 -5.66
N ARG A 61 -11.05 -2.24 -5.54
CA ARG A 61 -12.46 -2.47 -5.28
C ARG A 61 -12.67 -2.67 -3.79
N GLY A 62 -13.38 -1.73 -3.15
CA GLY A 62 -13.56 -1.74 -1.69
C GLY A 62 -14.18 -3.02 -1.13
N THR A 63 -15.04 -3.70 -1.90
CA THR A 63 -15.72 -4.93 -1.50
C THR A 63 -14.94 -6.21 -1.82
N THR A 64 -13.85 -6.12 -2.57
CA THR A 64 -12.97 -7.25 -2.89
C THR A 64 -12.01 -7.53 -1.74
N PHE A 65 -11.66 -8.80 -1.55
CA PHE A 65 -10.65 -9.22 -0.57
C PHE A 65 -9.25 -9.15 -1.18
N TYR A 66 -8.29 -8.71 -0.38
CA TYR A 66 -6.88 -8.59 -0.72
C TYR A 66 -6.04 -9.20 0.40
N PRO A 67 -4.82 -9.69 0.11
CA PRO A 67 -3.95 -10.26 1.14
C PRO A 67 -3.66 -9.26 2.27
N LEU A 68 -3.74 -9.70 3.52
CA LEU A 68 -3.43 -8.85 4.69
C LEU A 68 -2.01 -8.27 4.62
N GLY A 69 -1.04 -9.05 4.12
CA GLY A 69 0.33 -8.57 3.91
C GLY A 69 0.41 -7.36 2.99
N LEU A 70 -0.47 -7.28 1.98
CA LEU A 70 -0.51 -6.16 1.05
C LEU A 70 -0.92 -4.86 1.74
N GLU A 71 -1.94 -4.91 2.60
CA GLU A 71 -2.36 -3.78 3.44
C GLU A 71 -1.23 -3.31 4.37
N ALA A 72 -0.53 -4.25 5.00
CA ALA A 72 0.60 -3.91 5.86
C ALA A 72 1.72 -3.17 5.09
N ILE A 73 2.03 -3.62 3.87
CA ILE A 73 3.02 -2.95 3.01
C ILE A 73 2.55 -1.56 2.61
N VAL A 74 1.25 -1.36 2.32
CA VAL A 74 0.68 -0.03 2.05
C VAL A 74 0.90 0.92 3.23
N LEU A 75 0.61 0.47 4.46
CA LEU A 75 0.81 1.27 5.68
C LEU A 75 2.28 1.64 5.91
N VAL A 76 3.20 0.72 5.61
CA VAL A 76 4.64 0.98 5.66
C VAL A 76 5.04 2.00 4.58
N ALA A 77 4.58 1.83 3.34
CA ALA A 77 4.88 2.73 2.23
C ALA A 77 4.33 4.15 2.41
N MET A 78 3.35 4.35 3.29
CA MET A 78 2.85 5.67 3.68
C MET A 78 3.82 6.50 4.53
N GLN A 79 4.89 5.90 5.07
CA GLN A 79 5.90 6.59 5.91
C GLN A 79 7.03 7.26 5.11
N ARG A 80 6.84 7.42 3.79
CA ARG A 80 7.86 7.89 2.83
C ARG A 80 8.06 9.40 2.79
#